data_AF-A0A3R8K4J5-F1
#
_entry.id   AF-A0A3R8K4J5-F1
#
_cell.length_a   1.000
_cell.length_b   1.000
_cell.length_c   1.000
_cell.angle_alpha   90.00
_cell.angle_beta   90.00
_cell.angle_gamma   90.00
#
_symmetry.space_group_name_H-M   'P 1'
#
loop_
_entity.id
_entity.type
_entity.pdbx_description
1 polymer ?
#
loop_
_entity_poly.entity_id
_entity_poly.type
_entity_poly.pdbx_seq_one_letter_code
_entity_poly.pdbx_strand_id
1 'polypeptide(L)'
;MTECIRYGHLCSLIEFGDCHFDPATGLLRLPSVEITQITNTGSKQAFPLLESAWYAFALLELAERPRMGRADAILQRVFKCKNIFIDGRFGMVAALVWLRHRNRLSISLIEILRNSLEFFGDEAIRRHHAAIGFRSVSADMEDIFSLLAAGELLLRDDLLSQGRTLLSFVSKQELGYMMTGMSSPFNGNATASSVIVLHAIENHIRDVQAKKMASELLAQHWHIIFQKLRLHGPDIFPPNDLIALLIVRVLDDKEEVTHDLDFQLPSGVHMLSFIHALVLGIHLPTCIRMMQTAG
;
A
#
# COMPACT_ATOMS: atom_id res chain seq x y z
N MET A 1 17.18 0.05 8.83
CA MET A 1 17.14 -0.39 7.41
C MET A 1 18.16 0.41 6.61
N THR A 2 19.25 -0.26 6.26
CA THR A 2 20.24 0.27 5.33
C THR A 2 19.69 0.20 3.90
N GLU A 3 20.09 1.12 3.01
CA GLU A 3 19.70 1.09 1.59
C GLU A 3 20.02 -0.26 0.92
N CYS A 4 21.05 -0.97 1.41
CA CYS A 4 21.43 -2.29 0.93
C CYS A 4 20.35 -3.36 1.17
N ILE A 5 19.72 -3.38 2.35
CA ILE A 5 18.64 -4.32 2.68
C ILE A 5 17.40 -4.01 1.81
N ARG A 6 17.04 -2.73 1.68
CA ARG A 6 15.94 -2.28 0.80
C ARG A 6 16.16 -2.74 -0.64
N TYR A 7 17.38 -2.53 -1.16
CA TYR A 7 17.77 -2.96 -2.49
C TYR A 7 17.66 -4.47 -2.67
N GLY A 8 18.18 -5.26 -1.71
CA GLY A 8 18.11 -6.73 -1.76
C GLY A 8 16.67 -7.25 -1.86
N HIS A 9 15.74 -6.71 -1.06
CA HIS A 9 14.35 -7.12 -1.14
C HIS A 9 13.65 -6.68 -2.45
N LEU A 10 13.96 -5.48 -2.96
CA LEU A 10 13.45 -5.04 -4.26
C LEU A 10 13.94 -5.95 -5.40
N CYS A 11 15.20 -6.41 -5.33
CA CYS A 11 15.73 -7.39 -6.27
C CYS A 11 14.95 -8.71 -6.23
N SER A 12 14.75 -9.31 -5.05
CA SER A 12 14.00 -10.58 -4.93
C SER A 12 12.56 -10.47 -5.43
N LEU A 13 11.92 -9.33 -5.20
CA LEU A 13 10.58 -9.04 -5.68
C LEU A 13 10.53 -8.94 -7.20
N ILE A 14 11.51 -8.27 -7.81
CA ILE A 14 11.59 -8.18 -9.26
C ILE A 14 11.93 -9.53 -9.87
N GLU A 15 12.82 -10.32 -9.28
CA GLU A 15 13.12 -11.68 -9.72
C GLU A 15 11.87 -12.56 -9.72
N PHE A 16 11.07 -12.51 -8.66
CA PHE A 16 9.78 -13.21 -8.63
C PHE A 16 8.83 -12.69 -9.72
N GLY A 17 8.73 -11.37 -9.89
CA GLY A 17 7.90 -10.78 -10.93
C GLY A 17 8.35 -11.17 -12.33
N ASP A 18 9.66 -11.24 -12.58
CA ASP A 18 10.26 -11.66 -13.84
C ASP A 18 9.93 -13.13 -14.14
N CYS A 19 9.92 -14.02 -13.13
CA CYS A 19 9.51 -15.41 -13.28
C CYS A 19 8.04 -15.59 -13.66
N HIS A 20 7.19 -14.61 -13.32
CA HIS A 20 5.74 -14.65 -13.55
C HIS A 20 5.27 -13.67 -14.64
N PHE A 21 6.17 -12.92 -15.25
CA PHE A 21 5.85 -11.97 -16.30
C PHE A 21 5.55 -12.72 -17.60
N ASP A 22 4.36 -12.50 -18.16
CA ASP A 22 3.96 -13.04 -19.45
C ASP A 22 4.26 -12.02 -20.55
N PRO A 23 5.26 -12.25 -21.42
CA PRO A 23 5.60 -11.31 -22.49
C PRO A 23 4.49 -11.14 -23.52
N ALA A 24 3.62 -12.13 -23.71
CA ALA A 24 2.55 -12.07 -24.70
C ALA A 24 1.50 -11.01 -24.34
N THR A 25 1.24 -10.86 -23.03
CA THR A 25 0.25 -9.91 -22.52
C THR A 25 0.90 -8.66 -21.92
N GLY A 26 2.17 -8.77 -21.54
CA GLY A 26 2.94 -7.74 -20.88
C GLY A 26 2.42 -7.43 -19.48
N LEU A 27 1.93 -8.46 -18.77
CA LEU A 27 1.39 -8.42 -17.41
C LEU A 27 1.89 -9.64 -16.61
N LEU A 28 1.73 -9.62 -15.29
CA LEU A 28 2.01 -10.79 -14.46
C LEU A 28 0.94 -11.87 -14.65
N ARG A 29 1.34 -13.13 -14.57
CA ARG A 29 0.46 -14.31 -14.54
C ARG A 29 0.74 -15.12 -13.27
N LEU A 30 -0.10 -14.94 -12.25
CA LEU A 30 0.10 -15.61 -10.96
C LEU A 30 -0.68 -16.95 -10.91
N PRO A 31 -0.07 -18.02 -10.40
CA PRO A 31 -0.62 -19.38 -10.45
C PRO A 31 -1.85 -19.63 -9.56
N SER A 32 -2.16 -18.73 -8.63
CA SER A 32 -3.20 -18.95 -7.60
C SER A 32 -4.32 -17.93 -7.57
N VAL A 33 -4.40 -17.00 -8.54
CA VAL A 33 -5.53 -16.06 -8.61
C VAL A 33 -6.65 -16.71 -9.43
N GLU A 34 -7.27 -17.73 -8.85
CA GLU A 34 -8.64 -18.07 -9.21
C GLU A 34 -9.52 -16.96 -8.65
N ILE A 35 -10.24 -16.20 -9.48
CA ILE A 35 -11.62 -15.76 -9.25
C ILE A 35 -12.14 -14.97 -10.47
N THR A 36 -13.33 -15.43 -10.88
CA THR A 36 -14.35 -14.86 -11.76
C THR A 36 -14.21 -13.38 -12.14
N GLN A 37 -13.81 -13.10 -13.39
CA GLN A 37 -14.57 -12.17 -14.23
C GLN A 37 -14.32 -12.46 -15.72
N ILE A 38 -15.45 -12.52 -16.43
CA ILE A 38 -15.62 -12.99 -17.80
C ILE A 38 -15.04 -11.97 -18.77
N THR A 39 -14.06 -12.38 -19.58
CA THR A 39 -13.73 -11.67 -20.81
C THR A 39 -14.45 -12.35 -21.98
N ASN A 40 -15.09 -11.54 -22.84
CA ASN A 40 -15.82 -11.95 -24.05
C ASN A 40 -14.93 -12.59 -25.14
N THR A 41 -13.73 -13.05 -24.81
CA THR A 41 -12.70 -13.46 -25.76
C THR A 41 -12.10 -14.82 -25.38
N GLY A 42 -12.94 -15.83 -25.15
CA GLY A 42 -12.62 -17.27 -25.29
C GLY A 42 -11.41 -17.87 -24.54
N SER A 43 -10.64 -17.10 -23.79
CA SER A 43 -9.44 -17.51 -23.08
C SER A 43 -9.54 -17.08 -21.62
N LYS A 44 -9.70 -18.07 -20.74
CA LYS A 44 -9.86 -17.90 -19.29
C LYS A 44 -8.50 -17.68 -18.61
N GLN A 45 -7.75 -16.65 -19.00
CA GLN A 45 -6.56 -16.23 -18.26
C GLN A 45 -6.82 -14.84 -17.65
N ALA A 46 -7.03 -14.82 -16.34
CA ALA A 46 -7.14 -13.59 -15.56
C ALA A 46 -5.73 -13.09 -15.24
N PHE A 47 -5.45 -11.83 -15.57
CA PHE A 47 -4.20 -11.18 -15.21
C PHE A 47 -4.38 -10.42 -13.89
N PRO A 48 -3.57 -10.68 -12.85
CA PRO A 48 -3.55 -9.88 -11.63
C PRO A 48 -3.04 -8.46 -11.91
N LEU A 49 -3.98 -7.56 -12.23
CA LEU A 49 -3.70 -6.18 -12.64
C LEU A 49 -3.05 -5.36 -11.52
N LEU A 50 -3.48 -5.56 -10.28
CA LEU A 50 -2.97 -4.81 -9.14
C LEU A 50 -1.51 -5.19 -8.87
N GLU A 51 -1.23 -6.48 -8.81
CA GLU A 51 0.12 -7.04 -8.64
C GLU A 51 1.03 -6.61 -9.79
N SER A 52 0.52 -6.57 -11.02
CA SER A 52 1.25 -6.03 -12.17
C SER A 52 1.62 -4.56 -11.96
N ALA A 53 0.72 -3.75 -11.41
CA ALA A 53 0.98 -2.34 -11.10
C ALA A 53 2.07 -2.18 -10.03
N TRP A 54 2.02 -2.99 -8.97
CA TRP A 54 3.02 -2.98 -7.90
C TRP A 54 4.39 -3.49 -8.35
N TYR A 55 4.43 -4.53 -9.18
CA TYR A 55 5.67 -4.97 -9.81
C TYR A 55 6.25 -3.89 -10.71
N ALA A 56 5.43 -3.21 -11.51
CA ALA A 56 5.89 -2.08 -12.30
C ALA A 56 6.42 -0.93 -11.44
N PHE A 57 5.80 -0.65 -10.31
CA PHE A 57 6.30 0.32 -9.35
C PHE A 57 7.66 -0.10 -8.77
N ALA A 58 7.85 -1.37 -8.40
CA ALA A 58 9.14 -1.88 -7.93
C ALA A 58 10.23 -1.81 -9.01
N LEU A 59 9.89 -2.06 -10.28
CA LEU A 59 10.81 -1.86 -11.41
C LEU A 59 11.29 -0.41 -11.52
N LEU A 60 10.42 0.58 -11.23
CA LEU A 60 10.79 2.00 -11.22
C LEU A 60 11.72 2.35 -10.06
N GLU A 61 11.61 1.66 -8.92
CA GLU A 61 12.45 1.89 -7.74
C GLU A 61 13.92 1.52 -7.94
N LEU A 62 14.22 0.46 -8.70
CA LEU A 62 15.61 0.04 -8.95
C LEU A 62 16.34 0.87 -10.02
N ALA A 63 15.69 1.86 -10.63
CA ALA A 63 16.29 2.90 -11.48
C ALA A 63 17.12 2.43 -12.71
N GLU A 64 17.10 1.14 -13.09
CA GLU A 64 17.76 0.67 -14.31
C GLU A 64 16.95 1.05 -15.55
N ARG A 65 17.56 1.80 -16.48
CA ARG A 65 16.94 2.26 -17.74
C ARG A 65 16.14 1.18 -18.52
N PRO A 66 16.62 -0.06 -18.71
CA PRO A 66 15.84 -1.08 -19.43
C PRO A 66 14.55 -1.51 -18.70
N ARG A 67 14.52 -1.40 -17.36
CA ARG A 67 13.34 -1.76 -16.55
C ARG A 67 12.25 -0.67 -16.60
N MET A 68 12.63 0.58 -16.85
CA MET A 68 11.70 1.69 -16.98
C MET A 68 10.71 1.51 -18.13
N GLY A 69 11.18 1.07 -19.31
CA GLY A 69 10.29 0.85 -20.46
C GLY A 69 9.26 -0.25 -20.21
N ARG A 70 9.66 -1.31 -19.50
CA ARG A 70 8.74 -2.37 -19.08
C ARG A 70 7.72 -1.86 -18.06
N ALA A 71 8.18 -1.14 -17.03
CA ALA A 71 7.30 -0.56 -16.03
C ALA A 71 6.26 0.38 -16.65
N ASP A 72 6.69 1.27 -17.55
CA ASP A 72 5.81 2.19 -18.28
C ASP A 72 4.74 1.39 -19.07
N ALA A 73 5.16 0.41 -19.86
CA ALA A 73 4.25 -0.42 -20.64
C ALA A 73 3.23 -1.19 -19.77
N ILE A 74 3.64 -1.72 -18.60
CA ILE A 74 2.74 -2.39 -17.66
C ILE A 74 1.73 -1.40 -17.10
N LEU A 75 2.18 -0.26 -16.56
CA LEU A 75 1.30 0.74 -15.95
C LEU A 75 0.28 1.27 -16.97
N GLN A 76 0.71 1.54 -18.21
CA GLN A 76 -0.21 1.94 -19.26
C GLN A 76 -1.28 0.89 -19.53
N ARG A 77 -0.92 -0.40 -19.60
CA ARG A 77 -1.91 -1.48 -19.81
C ARG A 77 -2.87 -1.59 -18.64
N VAL A 78 -2.35 -1.57 -17.41
CA VAL A 78 -3.15 -1.65 -16.19
C VAL A 78 -4.15 -0.51 -16.17
N PHE A 79 -3.70 0.74 -16.23
CA PHE A 79 -4.56 1.91 -16.04
C PHE A 79 -5.42 2.28 -17.27
N LYS A 80 -5.14 1.73 -18.45
CA LYS A 80 -6.04 1.82 -19.62
C LYS A 80 -7.14 0.75 -19.62
N CYS A 81 -7.05 -0.26 -18.75
CA CYS A 81 -8.06 -1.32 -18.71
C CYS A 81 -9.40 -0.75 -18.24
N LYS A 82 -10.44 -0.83 -19.08
CA LYS A 82 -11.78 -0.29 -18.77
C LYS A 82 -12.53 -1.09 -17.69
N ASN A 83 -12.07 -2.31 -17.41
CA ASN A 83 -12.68 -3.22 -16.44
C ASN A 83 -11.86 -3.30 -15.14
N ILE A 84 -11.07 -2.27 -14.82
CA ILE A 84 -10.41 -2.23 -13.52
C ILE A 84 -11.49 -2.21 -12.45
N PHE A 85 -11.47 -3.22 -11.59
CA PHE A 85 -12.28 -3.23 -10.38
C PHE A 85 -11.92 -2.00 -9.55
N ILE A 86 -12.94 -1.25 -9.13
CA ILE A 86 -12.76 -0.02 -8.35
C ILE A 86 -12.21 -0.40 -6.99
N ASP A 87 -10.92 -0.15 -6.80
CA ASP A 87 -10.16 -0.52 -5.62
C ASP A 87 -9.19 0.61 -5.27
N GLY A 88 -9.22 1.07 -4.02
CA GLY A 88 -8.36 2.15 -3.53
C GLY A 88 -6.86 1.88 -3.71
N ARG A 89 -6.47 0.60 -3.77
CA ARG A 89 -5.07 0.19 -4.00
C ARG A 89 -4.55 0.64 -5.37
N PHE A 90 -5.40 0.71 -6.40
CA PHE A 90 -4.99 1.26 -7.70
C PHE A 90 -4.74 2.77 -7.62
N GLY A 91 -5.58 3.51 -6.90
CA GLY A 91 -5.36 4.94 -6.64
C GLY A 91 -4.05 5.17 -5.88
N MET A 92 -3.76 4.33 -4.89
CA MET A 92 -2.51 4.38 -4.13
C MET A 92 -1.29 4.14 -5.01
N VAL A 93 -1.28 3.10 -5.86
CA VAL A 93 -0.17 2.86 -6.81
C VAL A 93 0.02 4.05 -7.73
N ALA A 94 -1.07 4.56 -8.33
CA ALA A 94 -0.99 5.68 -9.26
C ALA A 94 -0.38 6.92 -8.59
N ALA A 95 -0.80 7.23 -7.36
CA ALA A 95 -0.28 8.33 -6.57
C ALA A 95 1.19 8.16 -6.26
N LEU A 96 1.62 6.98 -5.78
CA LEU A 96 3.01 6.71 -5.43
C LEU A 96 3.94 6.75 -6.64
N VAL A 97 3.52 6.16 -7.76
CA VAL A 97 4.25 6.23 -9.04
C VAL A 97 4.44 7.68 -9.44
N TRP A 98 3.39 8.50 -9.38
CA TRP A 98 3.51 9.92 -9.70
C TRP A 98 4.45 10.65 -8.74
N LEU A 99 4.19 10.56 -7.43
CA LEU A 99 4.92 11.30 -6.39
C LEU A 99 6.42 11.05 -6.46
N ARG A 100 6.83 9.81 -6.74
CA ARG A 100 8.24 9.39 -6.71
C ARG A 100 8.92 9.43 -8.08
N HIS A 101 8.18 9.12 -9.14
CA HIS A 101 8.79 8.85 -10.45
C HIS A 101 8.37 9.80 -11.56
N ARG A 102 7.48 10.79 -11.35
CA ARG A 102 6.94 11.66 -12.42
C ARG A 102 7.97 12.19 -13.43
N ASN A 103 9.17 12.57 -12.98
CA ASN A 103 10.21 13.16 -13.85
C ASN A 103 10.86 12.14 -14.79
N ARG A 104 10.59 10.86 -14.58
CA ARG A 104 11.14 9.71 -15.31
C ARG A 104 10.10 9.02 -16.19
N LEU A 105 8.82 9.39 -16.06
CA LEU A 105 7.72 8.77 -16.79
C LEU A 105 7.57 9.43 -18.16
N SER A 106 7.01 8.67 -19.11
CA SER A 106 6.57 9.23 -20.38
C SER A 106 5.40 10.19 -20.17
N ILE A 107 5.28 11.21 -21.01
CA ILE A 107 4.17 12.19 -20.95
C ILE A 107 2.81 11.46 -21.04
N SER A 108 2.72 10.45 -21.91
CA SER A 108 1.50 9.64 -22.06
C SER A 108 1.11 8.93 -20.75
N LEU A 109 2.07 8.37 -20.02
CA LEU A 109 1.78 7.74 -18.74
C LEU A 109 1.38 8.75 -17.67
N ILE A 110 2.01 9.93 -17.63
CA ILE A 110 1.60 11.00 -16.71
C ILE A 110 0.13 11.37 -16.93
N GLU A 111 -0.30 11.53 -18.19
CA GLU A 111 -1.70 11.80 -18.51
C GLU A 111 -2.64 10.68 -18.08
N ILE A 112 -2.25 9.42 -18.29
CA ILE A 112 -3.04 8.25 -17.86
C ILE A 112 -3.18 8.25 -16.34
N LEU A 113 -2.07 8.38 -15.61
CA LEU A 113 -2.08 8.43 -14.14
C LEU A 113 -2.93 9.60 -13.63
N ARG A 114 -3.01 10.71 -14.38
CA ARG A 114 -3.78 11.90 -13.97
C ARG A 114 -5.25 11.60 -14.00
N ASN A 115 -5.69 11.07 -15.13
CA ASN A 115 -7.07 10.68 -15.35
C ASN A 115 -7.46 9.54 -14.39
N SER A 116 -6.54 8.61 -14.11
CA SER A 116 -6.76 7.55 -13.11
C SER A 116 -6.90 8.11 -11.70
N LEU A 117 -6.04 9.04 -11.27
CA LEU A 117 -6.12 9.66 -9.95
C LEU A 117 -7.41 10.47 -9.77
N GLU A 118 -7.83 11.20 -10.81
CA GLU A 118 -9.11 11.90 -10.82
C GLU A 118 -10.27 10.92 -10.67
N PHE A 119 -10.28 9.86 -11.50
CA PHE A 119 -11.30 8.81 -11.45
C PHE A 119 -11.38 8.13 -10.06
N PHE A 120 -10.26 7.66 -9.51
CA PHE A 120 -10.24 7.00 -8.20
C PHE A 120 -10.59 7.95 -7.07
N GLY A 121 -10.19 9.23 -7.15
CA GLY A 121 -10.57 10.26 -6.20
C GLY A 121 -12.08 10.47 -6.18
N ASP A 122 -12.70 10.77 -7.32
CA ASP A 122 -14.15 10.99 -7.42
C ASP A 122 -14.95 9.76 -6.99
N GLU A 123 -14.45 8.57 -7.35
CA GLU A 123 -15.09 7.31 -7.03
C GLU A 123 -14.99 6.96 -5.52
N ALA A 124 -13.88 7.31 -4.86
CA ALA A 124 -13.75 7.20 -3.41
C ALA A 124 -14.78 8.09 -2.69
N ILE A 125 -15.00 9.32 -3.16
CA ILE A 125 -16.06 10.20 -2.63
C ILE A 125 -17.44 9.55 -2.81
N ARG A 126 -17.73 9.06 -4.03
CA ARG A 126 -19.01 8.44 -4.35
C ARG A 126 -19.32 7.24 -3.47
N ARG A 127 -18.35 6.33 -3.29
CA ARG A 127 -18.49 5.16 -2.41
C ARG A 127 -18.73 5.56 -0.97
N HIS A 128 -18.01 6.56 -0.48
CA HIS A 128 -18.20 7.04 0.89
C HIS A 128 -19.58 7.66 1.11
N HIS A 129 -20.05 8.51 0.19
CA HIS A 129 -21.41 9.07 0.27
C HIS A 129 -22.50 8.00 0.22
N ALA A 130 -22.33 6.97 -0.62
CA ALA A 130 -23.25 5.84 -0.65
C ALA A 130 -23.24 5.08 0.68
N ALA A 131 -22.07 4.85 1.27
CA ALA A 131 -21.88 4.12 2.52
C ALA A 131 -22.51 4.82 3.75
N ILE A 132 -22.50 6.16 3.78
CA ILE A 132 -23.20 6.96 4.81
C ILE A 132 -24.70 6.62 4.83
N GLY A 133 -25.31 6.44 3.65
CA GLY A 133 -26.71 6.05 3.52
C GLY A 133 -27.04 4.69 4.15
N PHE A 134 -26.05 3.79 4.26
CA PHE A 134 -26.20 2.44 4.81
C PHE A 134 -25.68 2.30 6.26
N ARG A 135 -25.31 3.40 6.93
CA ARG A 135 -24.73 3.40 8.30
C ARG A 135 -23.49 2.51 8.47
N SER A 136 -22.83 2.14 7.37
CA SER A 136 -21.63 1.31 7.36
C SER A 136 -20.49 2.13 6.76
N VAL A 137 -19.94 3.06 7.54
CA VAL A 137 -18.80 3.85 7.09
C VAL A 137 -17.52 3.10 7.42
N SER A 138 -17.11 2.18 6.54
CA SER A 138 -15.72 1.74 6.47
C SER A 138 -15.06 2.56 5.35
N ALA A 139 -14.18 3.49 5.70
CA ALA A 139 -13.33 4.15 4.72
C ALA A 139 -12.06 3.31 4.57
N ASP A 140 -11.79 2.81 3.38
CA ASP A 140 -10.55 2.08 3.10
C ASP A 140 -9.37 3.07 3.18
N MET A 141 -8.29 2.70 3.89
CA MET A 141 -7.17 3.62 4.12
C MET A 141 -6.52 4.04 2.79
N GLU A 142 -6.42 3.13 1.83
CA GLU A 142 -5.88 3.39 0.50
C GLU A 142 -6.70 4.45 -0.26
N ASP A 143 -8.01 4.53 -0.04
CA ASP A 143 -8.84 5.61 -0.58
C ASP A 143 -8.52 6.96 0.04
N ILE A 144 -8.28 6.98 1.36
CA ILE A 144 -7.89 8.19 2.08
C ILE A 144 -6.58 8.72 1.54
N PHE A 145 -5.57 7.85 1.38
CA PHE A 145 -4.30 8.25 0.78
C PHE A 145 -4.48 8.71 -0.68
N SER A 146 -5.28 8.01 -1.47
CA SER A 146 -5.55 8.38 -2.86
C SER A 146 -6.21 9.76 -2.96
N LEU A 147 -7.18 10.07 -2.10
CA LEU A 147 -7.85 11.38 -2.02
C LEU A 147 -6.87 12.50 -1.65
N LEU A 148 -6.07 12.28 -0.60
CA LEU A 148 -5.06 13.25 -0.16
C LEU A 148 -4.03 13.51 -1.27
N ALA A 149 -3.48 12.44 -1.87
CA ALA A 149 -2.49 12.55 -2.93
C ALA A 149 -3.06 13.18 -4.21
N ALA A 150 -4.26 12.76 -4.63
CA ALA A 150 -4.93 13.35 -5.79
C ALA A 150 -5.25 14.83 -5.55
N GLY A 151 -5.71 15.20 -4.35
CA GLY A 151 -5.93 16.60 -3.98
C GLY A 151 -4.68 17.47 -4.13
N GLU A 152 -3.52 16.99 -3.67
CA GLU A 152 -2.25 17.72 -3.83
C GLU A 152 -1.72 17.73 -5.26
N LEU A 153 -1.76 16.59 -5.95
CA LEU A 153 -1.20 16.44 -7.30
C LEU A 153 -2.03 17.14 -8.38
N LEU A 154 -3.35 17.14 -8.21
CA LEU A 154 -4.32 17.72 -9.16
C LEU A 154 -4.80 19.11 -8.74
N LEU A 155 -4.33 19.62 -7.59
CA LEU A 155 -4.76 20.91 -7.02
C LEU A 155 -6.28 20.96 -6.80
N ARG A 156 -6.84 19.87 -6.29
CA ARG A 156 -8.28 19.70 -6.00
C ARG A 156 -8.54 19.75 -4.49
N ASP A 157 -8.88 20.95 -4.02
CA ASP A 157 -9.14 21.22 -2.61
C ASP A 157 -10.30 20.38 -2.03
N ASP A 158 -11.28 20.04 -2.87
CA ASP A 158 -12.40 19.18 -2.50
C ASP A 158 -11.95 17.75 -2.17
N LEU A 159 -11.08 17.16 -3.01
CA LEU A 159 -10.48 15.84 -2.74
C LEU A 159 -9.62 15.86 -1.48
N LEU A 160 -8.78 16.90 -1.33
CA LEU A 160 -7.91 17.06 -0.16
C LEU A 160 -8.73 17.20 1.14
N SER A 161 -9.78 18.02 1.11
CA SER A 161 -10.69 18.23 2.24
C SER A 161 -11.43 16.95 2.63
N GLN A 162 -11.91 16.20 1.63
CA GLN A 162 -12.57 14.92 1.86
C GLN A 162 -11.59 13.91 2.47
N GLY A 163 -10.38 13.79 1.93
CA GLY A 163 -9.32 12.94 2.49
C GLY A 163 -9.03 13.26 3.96
N ARG A 164 -8.91 14.55 4.33
CA ARG A 164 -8.74 14.97 5.74
C ARG A 164 -9.93 14.59 6.61
N THR A 165 -11.14 14.76 6.11
CA THR A 165 -12.38 14.42 6.83
C THR A 165 -12.45 12.94 7.14
N LEU A 166 -12.13 12.09 6.16
CA LEU A 166 -12.08 10.64 6.33
C LEU A 166 -10.99 10.21 7.31
N LEU A 167 -9.79 10.79 7.20
CA LEU A 167 -8.69 10.49 8.12
C LEU A 167 -9.05 10.88 9.56
N SER A 168 -9.71 12.03 9.76
CA SER A 168 -10.21 12.44 11.08
C SER A 168 -11.30 11.51 11.60
N PHE A 169 -12.18 11.02 10.73
CA PHE A 169 -13.20 10.04 11.10
C PHE A 169 -12.57 8.73 11.60
N VAL A 170 -11.61 8.17 10.85
CA VAL A 170 -10.86 6.98 11.25
C VAL A 170 -10.14 7.21 12.59
N SER A 171 -9.47 8.34 12.74
CA SER A 171 -8.78 8.71 14.00
C SER A 171 -9.72 8.73 15.21
N LYS A 172 -10.90 9.33 15.07
CA LYS A 172 -11.90 9.37 16.15
C LYS A 172 -12.49 7.99 16.44
N GLN A 173 -12.72 7.18 15.41
CA GLN A 173 -13.28 5.85 15.54
C GLN A 173 -12.32 4.93 16.31
N GLU A 174 -11.03 4.92 15.94
CA GLU A 174 -9.99 4.16 16.63
C GLU A 174 -9.83 4.59 18.09
N LEU A 175 -9.83 5.90 18.36
CA LEU A 175 -9.79 6.42 19.73
C LEU A 175 -11.00 5.96 20.54
N GLY A 176 -12.19 5.90 19.94
CA GLY A 176 -13.39 5.37 20.56
C GLY A 176 -13.27 3.91 20.95
N TYR A 177 -12.71 3.06 20.08
CA TYR A 177 -12.48 1.64 20.39
C TYR A 177 -11.47 1.46 21.53
N MET A 178 -10.37 2.23 21.51
CA MET A 178 -9.37 2.23 22.58
C MET A 178 -9.97 2.60 23.94
N MET A 179 -10.78 3.66 24.02
CA MET A 179 -11.39 4.11 25.28
C MET A 179 -12.44 3.14 25.83
N THR A 180 -13.11 2.39 24.94
CA THR A 180 -14.19 1.46 25.31
C THR A 180 -13.70 0.05 25.62
N GLY A 181 -12.41 -0.24 25.41
CA GLY A 181 -11.85 -1.58 25.56
C GLY A 181 -12.43 -2.61 24.58
N MET A 182 -13.17 -2.15 23.56
CA MET A 182 -13.72 -3.00 22.53
C MET A 182 -12.63 -3.36 21.52
N SER A 183 -12.66 -4.60 21.03
CA SER A 183 -11.81 -5.02 19.92
C SER A 183 -12.12 -4.17 18.69
N SER A 184 -11.11 -3.44 18.20
CA SER A 184 -11.19 -2.66 16.97
C SER A 184 -11.67 -3.57 15.81
N PRO A 185 -12.61 -3.12 14.96
CA PRO A 185 -13.10 -3.87 13.82
C PRO A 185 -12.01 -4.11 12.77
N PHE A 186 -10.88 -3.41 12.88
CA PHE A 186 -9.65 -3.69 12.17
C PHE A 186 -9.00 -4.98 12.74
N ASN A 187 -9.59 -6.11 12.37
CA ASN A 187 -8.97 -7.43 12.37
C ASN A 187 -7.56 -7.36 11.74
N GLY A 188 -6.59 -8.16 12.22
CA GLY A 188 -5.14 -7.96 11.99
C GLY A 188 -4.69 -7.74 10.53
N ASN A 189 -5.44 -8.27 9.55
CA ASN A 189 -5.20 -8.00 8.13
C ASN A 189 -5.35 -6.51 7.75
N ALA A 190 -6.28 -5.79 8.37
CA ALA A 190 -6.48 -4.37 8.13
C ALA A 190 -5.43 -3.51 8.86
N THR A 191 -4.86 -3.98 9.98
CA THR A 191 -3.84 -3.25 10.75
C THR A 191 -2.56 -3.02 9.94
N ALA A 192 -2.03 -4.05 9.25
CA ALA A 192 -0.81 -3.92 8.47
C ALA A 192 -0.98 -2.98 7.27
N SER A 193 -2.08 -3.12 6.52
CA SER A 193 -2.41 -2.20 5.41
C SER A 193 -2.60 -0.76 5.90
N SER A 194 -3.28 -0.55 7.03
CA SER A 194 -3.40 0.77 7.64
C SER A 194 -2.06 1.38 8.00
N VAL A 195 -1.16 0.63 8.66
CA VAL A 195 0.19 1.12 9.02
C VAL A 195 0.99 1.51 7.78
N ILE A 196 0.95 0.67 6.75
CA ILE A 196 1.55 0.93 5.45
C ILE A 196 1.04 2.26 4.86
N VAL A 197 -0.27 2.43 4.81
CA VAL A 197 -0.88 3.61 4.21
C VAL A 197 -0.62 4.87 5.03
N LEU A 198 -0.67 4.78 6.36
CA LEU A 198 -0.35 5.91 7.24
C LEU A 198 1.10 6.36 7.06
N HIS A 199 2.05 5.42 6.89
CA HIS A 199 3.42 5.78 6.52
C HIS A 199 3.49 6.41 5.13
N ALA A 200 2.70 5.95 4.15
CA ALA A 200 2.61 6.62 2.85
C ALA A 200 2.14 8.07 3.01
N ILE A 201 1.14 8.31 3.86
CA ILE A 201 0.64 9.66 4.17
C ILE A 201 1.77 10.50 4.80
N GLU A 202 2.41 10.00 5.87
CA GLU A 202 3.47 10.71 6.58
C GLU A 202 4.65 11.11 5.68
N ASN A 203 5.05 10.22 4.76
CA ASN A 203 6.24 10.40 3.93
C ASN A 203 5.98 11.15 2.61
N HIS A 204 4.79 11.03 2.02
CA HIS A 204 4.54 11.52 0.67
C HIS A 204 3.53 12.67 0.58
N ILE A 205 2.67 12.85 1.58
CA ILE A 205 1.70 13.95 1.62
C ILE A 205 2.34 15.18 2.28
N ARG A 206 2.05 16.36 1.75
CA ARG A 206 2.57 17.66 2.23
C ARG A 206 1.64 18.34 3.21
N ASP A 207 0.34 18.05 3.17
CA ASP A 207 -0.67 18.59 4.08
C ASP A 207 -0.32 18.32 5.54
N VAL A 208 -0.01 19.39 6.27
CA VAL A 208 0.51 19.33 7.64
C VAL A 208 -0.48 18.64 8.59
N GLN A 209 -1.78 18.86 8.38
CA GLN A 209 -2.82 18.30 9.23
C GLN A 209 -2.95 16.79 9.01
N ALA A 210 -2.98 16.35 7.76
CA ALA A 210 -3.04 14.95 7.39
C ALA A 210 -1.81 14.18 7.90
N LYS A 211 -0.60 14.75 7.74
CA LYS A 211 0.63 14.18 8.32
C LYS A 211 0.53 14.01 9.83
N LYS A 212 0.10 15.05 10.54
CA LYS A 212 -0.04 15.01 12.01
C LYS A 212 -1.01 13.91 12.44
N MET A 213 -2.19 13.85 11.82
CA MET A 213 -3.19 12.81 12.10
C MET A 213 -2.64 11.40 11.79
N ALA A 214 -1.90 11.25 10.70
CA ALA A 214 -1.29 9.99 10.34
C ALA A 214 -0.22 9.54 11.34
N SER A 215 0.66 10.44 11.80
CA SER A 215 1.67 10.13 12.81
C SER A 215 1.04 9.76 14.17
N GLU A 216 -0.04 10.44 14.58
CA GLU A 216 -0.79 10.09 15.80
C GLU A 216 -1.44 8.70 15.70
N LEU A 217 -2.07 8.39 14.56
CA LEU A 217 -2.64 7.08 14.28
C LEU A 217 -1.57 5.97 14.21
N LEU A 218 -0.41 6.26 13.62
CA LEU A 218 0.73 5.33 13.60
C LEU A 218 1.20 5.00 15.01
N ALA A 219 1.28 5.99 15.91
CA ALA A 219 1.65 5.77 17.31
C ALA A 219 0.73 4.75 17.98
N GLN A 220 -0.56 4.92 17.75
CA GLN A 220 -1.62 4.08 18.30
C GLN A 220 -1.55 2.66 17.74
N HIS A 221 -1.42 2.51 16.43
CA HIS A 221 -1.29 1.20 15.79
C HIS A 221 -0.04 0.46 16.26
N TRP A 222 1.10 1.16 16.35
CA TRP A 222 2.33 0.57 16.87
C TRP A 222 2.18 0.13 18.31
N HIS A 223 1.56 0.94 19.17
CA HIS A 223 1.30 0.57 20.55
C HIS A 223 0.48 -0.73 20.65
N ILE A 224 -0.59 -0.87 19.85
CA ILE A 224 -1.40 -2.10 19.79
C ILE A 224 -0.55 -3.29 19.34
N ILE A 225 0.23 -3.15 18.27
CA ILE A 225 1.08 -4.22 17.74
C ILE A 225 2.08 -4.68 18.81
N PHE A 226 2.75 -3.75 19.49
CA PHE A 226 3.70 -4.07 20.56
C PHE A 226 3.05 -4.71 21.78
N GLN A 227 1.86 -4.27 22.18
CA GLN A 227 1.12 -4.92 23.27
C GLN A 227 0.77 -6.36 22.93
N LYS A 228 0.23 -6.61 21.73
CA LYS A 228 -0.06 -7.97 21.26
C LYS A 228 1.21 -8.83 21.24
N LEU A 229 2.34 -8.25 20.82
CA LEU A 229 3.64 -8.94 20.77
C LEU A 229 4.10 -9.39 22.15
N ARG A 230 4.00 -8.50 23.14
CA ARG A 230 4.35 -8.80 24.53
C ARG A 230 3.46 -9.88 25.15
N LEU A 231 2.17 -9.88 24.81
CA LEU A 231 1.18 -10.77 25.43
C LEU A 231 1.13 -12.17 24.81
N HIS A 232 1.40 -12.29 23.50
CA HIS A 232 1.15 -13.53 22.76
C HIS A 232 2.39 -14.13 22.10
N GLY A 233 3.53 -13.43 22.09
CA GLY A 233 4.73 -13.86 21.37
C GLY A 233 4.56 -13.83 19.84
N PRO A 234 5.65 -14.05 19.07
CA PRO A 234 5.63 -13.94 17.61
C PRO A 234 4.83 -15.04 16.90
N ASP A 235 4.63 -16.19 17.55
CA ASP A 235 4.11 -17.41 16.91
C ASP A 235 2.57 -17.45 16.76
N ILE A 236 1.85 -16.51 17.39
CA ILE A 236 0.38 -16.45 17.39
C ILE A 236 -0.15 -15.40 16.40
N PHE A 237 0.73 -14.69 15.69
CA PHE A 237 0.31 -13.64 14.79
C PHE A 237 -0.25 -14.18 13.46
N PRO A 238 -1.43 -13.72 13.03
CA PRO A 238 -1.89 -13.90 11.66
C PRO A 238 -0.81 -13.46 10.66
N PRO A 239 -0.69 -14.11 9.49
CA PRO A 239 0.34 -13.81 8.48
C PRO A 239 0.47 -12.33 8.07
N ASN A 240 -0.60 -11.53 8.18
CA ASN A 240 -0.56 -10.09 7.90
C ASN A 240 -0.06 -9.25 9.08
N ASP A 241 -0.34 -9.64 10.32
CA ASP A 241 0.33 -9.03 11.48
C ASP A 241 1.81 -9.42 11.52
N LEU A 242 2.17 -10.57 10.92
CA LEU A 242 3.53 -11.00 10.66
C LEU A 242 4.26 -10.04 9.70
N ILE A 243 3.55 -9.35 8.79
CA ILE A 243 4.10 -8.28 7.94
C ILE A 243 4.35 -7.01 8.77
N ALA A 244 3.47 -6.66 9.71
CA ALA A 244 3.74 -5.58 10.66
C ALA A 244 4.95 -5.90 11.56
N LEU A 245 5.12 -7.17 11.92
CA LEU A 245 6.28 -7.73 12.60
C LEU A 245 7.54 -7.76 11.73
N LEU A 246 7.43 -8.05 10.44
CA LEU A 246 8.52 -7.98 9.47
C LEU A 246 8.94 -6.53 9.24
N ILE A 247 7.99 -5.58 9.26
CA ILE A 247 8.30 -4.16 9.33
C ILE A 247 9.11 -3.92 10.62
N VAL A 248 8.67 -4.35 11.80
CA VAL A 248 9.47 -4.21 13.04
C VAL A 248 10.86 -4.87 12.95
N ARG A 249 10.98 -6.10 12.41
CA ARG A 249 12.25 -6.86 12.30
C ARG A 249 13.20 -6.35 11.23
N VAL A 250 12.71 -5.88 10.08
CA VAL A 250 13.53 -5.21 9.06
C VAL A 250 13.95 -3.81 9.56
N LEU A 251 13.22 -3.25 10.54
CA LEU A 251 13.51 -1.95 11.13
C LEU A 251 14.38 -1.99 12.40
N ASP A 252 14.49 -3.12 13.11
CA ASP A 252 15.33 -3.27 14.30
C ASP A 252 16.73 -3.76 13.88
N ASP A 253 17.66 -2.82 13.70
CA ASP A 253 19.05 -2.97 13.21
C ASP A 253 19.97 -3.76 14.16
N LYS A 254 19.42 -4.65 14.99
CA LYS A 254 20.21 -5.46 15.93
C LYS A 254 20.72 -6.70 15.22
N GLU A 255 22.03 -6.66 14.95
CA GLU A 255 22.86 -7.76 14.48
C GLU A 255 22.58 -9.09 15.22
N GLU A 256 22.84 -10.17 14.49
CA GLU A 256 22.78 -11.59 14.89
C GLU A 256 21.41 -12.29 14.85
N VAL A 257 20.88 -12.50 13.64
CA VAL A 257 20.22 -13.79 13.34
C VAL A 257 20.71 -14.29 11.99
N THR A 258 21.66 -15.22 12.05
CA THR A 258 22.17 -16.04 10.97
C THR A 258 21.08 -16.98 10.42
N HIS A 259 20.88 -16.92 9.10
CA HIS A 259 20.64 -18.03 8.16
C HIS A 259 19.52 -19.08 8.32
N ASP A 260 18.75 -19.20 9.40
CA ASP A 260 17.85 -20.37 9.59
C ASP A 260 16.34 -20.06 9.63
N LEU A 261 15.87 -19.08 8.86
CA LEU A 261 14.44 -18.96 8.58
C LEU A 261 14.18 -19.11 7.08
N ASP A 262 13.97 -20.36 6.67
CA ASP A 262 13.30 -20.71 5.40
C ASP A 262 11.86 -20.16 5.41
N PHE A 263 11.72 -18.84 5.25
CA PHE A 263 10.43 -18.20 5.04
C PHE A 263 9.96 -18.54 3.62
N GLN A 264 9.21 -19.64 3.50
CA GLN A 264 8.33 -19.82 2.36
C GLN A 264 7.20 -18.79 2.48
N LEU A 265 7.37 -17.64 1.83
CA LEU A 265 6.32 -16.63 1.70
C LEU A 265 5.08 -17.32 1.11
N PRO A 266 3.94 -17.39 1.83
CA PRO A 266 2.71 -17.93 1.26
C PRO A 266 2.23 -17.02 0.13
N SER A 267 1.40 -17.57 -0.77
CA SER A 267 0.71 -16.99 -1.94
C SER A 267 0.69 -15.45 -2.08
N GLY A 268 0.75 -14.96 -3.34
CA GLY A 268 0.98 -13.57 -3.81
C GLY A 268 0.31 -12.38 -3.11
N VAL A 269 -0.66 -12.58 -2.20
CA VAL A 269 -1.24 -11.54 -1.33
C VAL A 269 -0.21 -11.00 -0.32
N HIS A 270 0.69 -11.83 0.20
CA HIS A 270 1.76 -11.37 1.12
C HIS A 270 2.85 -10.57 0.41
N MET A 271 3.04 -10.82 -0.89
CA MET A 271 4.01 -10.09 -1.69
C MET A 271 3.65 -8.60 -1.72
N LEU A 272 2.39 -8.26 -2.01
CA LEU A 272 1.86 -6.89 -2.10
C LEU A 272 2.11 -6.05 -0.85
N SER A 273 1.76 -6.56 0.33
CA SER A 273 1.97 -5.86 1.60
C SER A 273 3.47 -5.69 1.90
N PHE A 274 4.30 -6.64 1.49
CA PHE A 274 5.77 -6.56 1.57
C PHE A 274 6.33 -5.53 0.57
N ILE A 275 5.80 -5.46 -0.67
CA ILE A 275 6.11 -4.42 -1.66
C ILE A 275 5.78 -3.04 -1.08
N HIS A 276 4.59 -2.88 -0.50
CA HIS A 276 4.17 -1.60 0.06
C HIS A 276 5.12 -1.15 1.18
N ALA A 277 5.42 -2.03 2.14
CA ALA A 277 6.28 -1.73 3.27
C ALA A 277 7.71 -1.34 2.85
N LEU A 278 8.28 -2.08 1.89
CA LEU A 278 9.64 -1.87 1.42
C LEU A 278 9.78 -0.67 0.49
N VAL A 279 8.81 -0.49 -0.42
CA VAL A 279 8.88 0.61 -1.38
C VAL A 279 8.61 1.94 -0.72
N LEU A 280 7.68 2.02 0.24
CA LEU A 280 7.36 3.27 0.94
C LEU A 280 8.51 3.83 1.77
N GLY A 281 9.63 3.09 1.91
CA GLY A 281 10.85 3.60 2.56
C GLY A 281 10.55 4.07 3.98
N ILE A 282 9.80 3.26 4.74
CA ILE A 282 9.41 3.57 6.12
C ILE A 282 10.66 4.05 6.87
N HIS A 283 10.71 5.36 7.14
CA HIS A 283 11.86 6.01 7.73
C HIS A 283 11.98 5.57 9.20
N LEU A 284 12.94 4.67 9.43
CA LEU A 284 13.41 4.14 10.72
C LEU A 284 13.40 5.10 11.92
N PRO A 285 13.85 6.38 11.78
CA PRO A 285 14.06 7.24 12.95
C PRO A 285 12.78 7.58 13.71
N THR A 286 11.62 7.60 13.04
CA THR A 286 10.34 7.93 13.69
C THR A 286 9.80 6.73 14.46
N CYS A 287 9.78 5.53 13.86
CA CYS A 287 9.39 4.30 14.53
C CYS A 287 10.27 3.99 15.76
N ILE A 288 11.61 4.14 15.63
CA ILE A 288 12.54 3.90 16.75
C ILE A 288 12.32 4.91 17.89
N ARG A 289 12.12 6.20 17.58
CA ARG A 289 11.81 7.20 18.61
C ARG A 289 10.50 6.88 19.33
N MET A 290 9.47 6.47 18.60
CA MET A 290 8.18 6.09 19.19
C MET A 290 8.29 4.85 20.07
N MET A 291 9.10 3.86 19.67
CA MET A 291 9.43 2.68 20.48
C MET A 291 10.17 3.05 21.78
N GLN A 292 11.10 4.01 21.72
CA GLN A 292 11.87 4.47 22.88
C GLN A 292 11.02 5.29 23.86
N THR A 293 9.99 5.99 23.39
CA THR A 293 9.09 6.81 24.23
C THR A 293 7.88 6.06 24.78
N ALA A 294 7.57 4.87 24.25
CA ALA A 294 6.47 4.02 24.71
C ALA A 294 6.91 2.97 25.76
N GLY A 295 8.17 3.02 26.19
CA GLY A 295 8.77 2.17 27.22
C GLY A 295 8.71 2.78 28.61
#